data_AF-A0A7J4KG95-F1
#
_entry.id   AF-A0A7J4KG95-F1
#
_cell.length_a   1.000
_cell.length_b   1.000
_cell.length_c   1.000
_cell.angle_alpha   90.00
_cell.angle_beta   90.00
_cell.angle_gamma   90.00
#
_symmetry.space_group_name_H-M   'P 1'
#
loop_
_entity.id
_entity.type
_entity.pdbx_description
1 polymer ?
#
loop_
_entity_poly.entity_id
_entity_poly.type
_entity_poly.pdbx_seq_one_letter_code
_entity_poly.pdbx_strand_id
1 'polypeptide(L)'
;MLKTYVIWWHSKFIDEINVETPTIAEIIDKTNKTIESLQKLQKLEAMGKIKVKTTGSLNPIYLEIIDHSVESEVARNPLVEILNE
;
A
#
# COMPACT_ATOMS: atom_id res chain seq x y z
N MET A 1 11.25 -18.78 -4.00
CA MET A 1 10.06 -17.98 -4.36
C MET A 1 10.37 -16.54 -3.99
N LEU A 2 10.40 -15.65 -4.99
CA LEU A 2 10.60 -14.23 -4.75
C LEU A 2 9.24 -13.66 -4.32
N LYS A 3 9.18 -13.04 -3.14
CA LYS A 3 7.95 -12.36 -2.69
C LYS A 3 7.78 -11.09 -3.50
N THR A 4 6.62 -10.93 -4.12
CA THR A 4 6.27 -9.72 -4.86
C THR A 4 5.31 -8.89 -4.02
N TYR A 5 5.72 -7.67 -3.66
CA TYR A 5 4.94 -6.76 -2.83
C TYR A 5 4.19 -5.79 -3.74
N VAL A 6 2.87 -5.71 -3.59
CA VAL A 6 2.01 -4.88 -4.45
C VAL A 6 1.01 -4.06 -3.65
N ILE A 7 0.64 -2.90 -4.17
CA ILE A 7 -0.44 -2.06 -3.65
C ILE A 7 -1.54 -1.97 -4.70
N TRP A 8 -2.73 -2.46 -4.37
CA TRP A 8 -3.95 -2.30 -5.18
C TRP A 8 -4.69 -1.03 -4.78
N TRP A 9 -4.11 0.13 -5.11
CA TRP A 9 -4.56 1.43 -4.62
C TRP A 9 -6.04 1.72 -4.92
N HIS A 10 -6.51 1.40 -6.13
CA HIS A 10 -7.90 1.63 -6.52
C HIS A 10 -8.88 0.68 -5.83
N SER A 11 -8.58 -0.62 -5.80
CA SER A 11 -9.52 -1.61 -5.27
C SER A 11 -9.65 -1.49 -3.75
N LYS A 12 -8.54 -1.43 -3.01
CA LYS A 12 -8.55 -1.33 -1.54
C LYS A 12 -9.25 -0.06 -1.04
N PHE A 13 -9.03 1.07 -1.72
CA PHE A 13 -9.66 2.34 -1.35
C PHE A 13 -11.17 2.33 -1.63
N ILE A 14 -11.58 1.80 -2.78
CA ILE A 14 -13.00 1.72 -3.16
C ILE A 14 -13.72 0.68 -2.30
N ASP A 15 -13.13 -0.49 -2.06
CA ASP A 15 -13.72 -1.57 -1.28
C ASP A 15 -13.92 -1.19 0.19
N GLU A 16 -12.97 -0.46 0.81
CA GLU A 16 -13.15 0.04 2.18
C GLU A 16 -14.31 1.03 2.29
N ILE A 17 -14.53 1.87 1.27
CA ILE A 17 -15.62 2.86 1.26
C ILE A 17 -16.98 2.20 0.97
N ASN A 18 -17.03 1.13 0.17
CA ASN A 18 -18.27 0.54 -0.34
C ASN A 18 -19.06 -0.34 0.65
N VAL A 19 -18.69 -0.32 1.94
CA VAL A 19 -19.41 -1.04 3.01
C VAL A 19 -20.58 -0.18 3.50
N GLU A 20 -21.80 -0.55 3.08
CA GLU A 20 -23.14 -0.03 3.43
C GLU A 20 -23.23 1.42 4.00
N THR A 21 -23.69 2.35 3.15
CA THR A 21 -24.02 3.76 3.46
C THR A 21 -23.02 4.51 4.35
N PRO A 22 -21.78 4.73 3.88
CA PRO A 22 -20.82 5.55 4.58
C PRO A 22 -21.28 7.02 4.58
N THR A 23 -21.32 7.64 5.74
CA THR A 23 -21.42 9.10 5.86
C THR A 23 -20.16 9.75 5.28
N ILE A 24 -20.23 11.03 4.86
CA ILE A 24 -19.04 11.78 4.40
C ILE A 24 -17.92 11.75 5.46
N ALA A 25 -18.29 11.79 6.75
CA ALA A 25 -17.34 11.68 7.85
C ALA A 25 -16.57 10.35 7.84
N GLU A 26 -17.25 9.23 7.60
CA GLU A 26 -16.62 7.90 7.51
C GLU A 26 -15.76 7.75 6.26
N ILE A 27 -16.17 8.34 5.14
CA ILE A 27 -15.35 8.40 3.92
C ILE A 27 -14.03 9.12 4.21
N ILE A 28 -14.09 10.28 4.88
CA ILE A 28 -12.90 11.05 5.26
C ILE A 28 -12.03 10.26 6.24
N ASP A 29 -12.62 9.64 7.27
CA ASP A 29 -11.86 8.85 8.26
C ASP A 29 -11.12 7.67 7.61
N LYS A 30 -11.82 6.89 6.77
CA LYS A 30 -11.21 5.77 6.03
C LYS A 30 -10.10 6.28 5.10
N THR A 31 -10.38 7.35 4.35
CA THR A 31 -9.39 7.98 3.47
C THR A 31 -8.13 8.39 4.22
N ASN A 32 -8.28 9.04 5.39
CA ASN A 32 -7.15 9.46 6.21
C ASN A 32 -6.30 8.28 6.68
N LYS A 33 -6.93 7.18 7.12
CA LYS A 33 -6.21 5.95 7.52
C LYS A 33 -5.44 5.32 6.35
N THR A 34 -6.02 5.33 5.16
CA THR A 34 -5.33 4.89 3.94
C THR A 34 -4.12 5.78 3.64
N ILE A 35 -4.29 7.11 3.73
CA ILE A 35 -3.20 8.09 3.51
C ILE A 35 -2.07 7.90 4.54
N GLU A 36 -2.38 7.73 5.83
CA GLU A 36 -1.36 7.46 6.85
C GLU A 36 -0.55 6.19 6.55
N SER A 37 -1.22 5.16 6.03
CA SER A 37 -0.56 3.91 5.63
C SER A 37 0.36 4.12 4.42
N LEU A 38 -0.02 4.94 3.45
CA LEU A 38 0.88 5.36 2.36
C LEU A 38 2.05 6.20 2.85
N GLN A 39 1.83 7.15 3.76
CA GLN A 39 2.88 8.02 4.28
C GLN A 39 3.99 7.22 4.97
N LYS A 40 3.67 6.10 5.60
CA LYS A 40 4.68 5.17 6.14
C LYS A 40 5.56 4.60 5.03
N LEU A 41 4.95 4.13 3.93
CA LEU A 41 5.70 3.62 2.77
C LEU A 41 6.52 4.72 2.09
N GLN A 42 5.96 5.93 1.96
CA GLN A 42 6.67 7.10 1.44
C GLN A 42 7.93 7.41 2.25
N LYS A 43 7.87 7.32 3.59
CA LYS A 43 9.04 7.52 4.45
C LYS A 43 10.10 6.45 4.19
N LEU A 44 9.71 5.18 4.06
CA LEU A 44 10.64 4.10 3.74
C LEU A 44 11.28 4.28 2.37
N GLU A 45 10.53 4.76 1.37
CA GLU A 45 11.05 5.08 0.04
C GLU A 45 12.04 6.25 0.10
N ALA A 46 11.70 7.33 0.81
CA ALA A 46 12.59 8.47 1.00
C ALA A 46 13.89 8.12 1.75
N MET A 47 13.85 7.09 2.61
CA MET A 47 15.03 6.52 3.28
C MET A 47 15.83 5.57 2.38
N GLY A 48 15.40 5.31 1.14
CA GLY A 48 16.05 4.39 0.21
C GLY A 48 15.88 2.91 0.55
N LYS A 49 14.96 2.57 1.45
CA LYS A 49 14.76 1.20 1.94
C LYS A 49 13.83 0.37 1.06
N ILE A 50 12.92 1.04 0.36
CA ILE A 50 12.05 0.45 -0.66
C ILE A 50 12.08 1.32 -1.90
N LYS A 51 11.61 0.77 -3.01
CA LYS A 51 11.47 1.50 -4.28
C LYS A 51 10.20 1.08 -4.99
N VAL A 52 9.46 2.04 -5.54
CA VAL A 52 8.36 1.73 -6.46
C VAL A 52 8.90 1.28 -7.82
N LYS A 53 8.45 0.12 -8.32
CA LYS A 53 8.70 -0.32 -9.70
C LYS A 53 7.63 0.24 -10.63
N THR A 54 8.05 1.02 -11.60
CA THR A 54 7.15 1.57 -12.63
C THR A 54 6.78 0.46 -13.61
N THR A 55 5.49 0.12 -13.68
CA THR A 55 4.96 -0.93 -14.58
C THR A 55 4.06 -0.36 -15.69
N GLY A 56 4.03 0.96 -15.86
CA GLY A 56 3.15 1.65 -16.81
C GLY A 56 1.69 1.75 -16.35
N SER A 57 1.35 1.16 -15.21
CA SER A 57 0.07 1.30 -14.51
C SER A 57 0.29 1.82 -13.09
N LEU A 58 -0.66 2.59 -12.57
CA LEU A 58 -0.74 2.94 -11.15
C LEU A 58 -1.51 1.89 -10.33
N ASN A 59 -1.99 0.82 -10.97
CA ASN A 59 -2.71 -0.26 -10.31
C ASN A 59 -2.40 -1.63 -10.97
N PRO A 60 -1.70 -2.55 -10.28
CA PRO A 60 -1.10 -2.38 -8.97
C PRO A 60 0.21 -1.58 -9.03
N ILE A 61 0.56 -0.93 -7.92
CA ILE A 61 1.89 -0.37 -7.70
C ILE A 61 2.78 -1.48 -7.14
N TYR A 62 3.89 -1.76 -7.80
CA TYR A 62 4.84 -2.78 -7.33
C TYR A 62 5.90 -2.15 -6.44
N LEU A 63 6.25 -2.82 -5.35
CA LEU A 63 7.30 -2.43 -4.43
C LEU A 63 8.47 -3.40 -4.50
N GLU A 64 9.67 -2.84 -4.51
CA GLU A 64 10.92 -3.55 -4.30
C GLU A 64 11.44 -3.24 -2.90
N ILE A 65 11.78 -4.26 -2.14
CA ILE A 65 12.49 -4.10 -0.87
C ILE A 65 13.98 -4.06 -1.16
N ILE A 66 14.61 -2.93 -0.83
CA ILE A 66 16.06 -2.73 -0.98
C ILE A 66 16.77 -3.13 0.32
N ASP A 67 16.17 -2.79 1.46
CA ASP A 67 16.66 -3.13 2.79
C ASP A 67 15.73 -4.15 3.46
N HIS A 68 16.20 -5.40 3.61
CA HIS A 68 15.42 -6.49 4.20
C HIS A 68 15.02 -6.24 5.67
N SER A 69 15.67 -5.30 6.38
CA SER A 69 15.29 -4.96 7.76
C SER A 69 13.86 -4.39 7.87
N VAL A 70 13.32 -3.81 6.79
CA VAL A 70 11.96 -3.26 6.77
C VAL A 70 10.93 -4.17 6.14
N GLU A 71 11.31 -5.38 5.72
CA GLU A 71 10.37 -6.33 5.09
C GLU A 71 9.16 -6.62 5.98
N SER A 72 9.38 -6.79 7.28
CA SER A 72 8.29 -7.01 8.24
C SER A 72 7.39 -5.79 8.41
N GLU A 73 7.90 -4.57 8.21
CA GLU A 73 7.11 -3.34 8.26
C GLU A 73 6.27 -3.18 6.99
N VAL A 74 6.87 -3.42 5.82
CA VAL A 74 6.21 -3.39 4.52
C VAL A 74 5.11 -4.45 4.44
N ALA A 75 5.41 -5.69 4.85
CA ALA A 75 4.47 -6.82 4.84
C ALA A 75 3.25 -6.63 5.76
N ARG A 76 3.37 -5.83 6.82
CA ARG A 76 2.28 -5.54 7.76
C ARG A 76 1.45 -4.30 7.37
N ASN A 77 1.82 -3.60 6.31
CA ASN A 77 1.05 -2.46 5.83
C ASN A 77 -0.28 -2.96 5.23
N PRO A 78 -1.44 -2.42 5.66
CA PRO A 78 -2.76 -2.92 5.22
C PRO A 78 -3.01 -2.78 3.71
N LEU A 79 -2.27 -1.89 3.05
CA LEU A 79 -2.35 -1.64 1.61
C LEU A 79 -1.49 -2.60 0.79
N VAL A 80 -0.53 -3.27 1.42
CA VAL A 80 0.42 -4.15 0.75
C VAL A 80 -0.11 -5.58 0.74
N GLU A 81 -0.13 -6.18 -0.44
CA GLU A 81 -0.39 -7.59 -0.64
C GLU A 81 0.91 -8.28 -1.09
N ILE A 82 1.09 -9.53 -0.63
CA ILE A 82 2.28 -10.33 -0.94
C ILE A 82 1.85 -11.45 -1.87
N LEU A 83 2.31 -11.37 -3.12
CA LEU A 83 2.14 -12.41 -4.12
C LEU A 83 3.33 -13.38 -4.00
N ASN A 84 3.06 -14.67 -3.85
CA ASN A 84 4.08 -15.71 -3.89
C ASN A 84 4.10 -16.28 -5.31
N GLU A 85 5.17 -15.99 -6.06
CA GLU A 85 5.49 -16.64 -7.35
C GLU A 85 6.45 -17.83 -7.17
#